data_AF-A0A264VPW3-F1
#
_entry.id   AF-A0A264VPW3-F1
#
_cell.length_a   1.000
_cell.length_b   1.000
_cell.length_c   1.000
_cell.angle_alpha   90.00
_cell.angle_beta   90.00
_cell.angle_gamma   90.00
#
_symmetry.space_group_name_H-M   'P 1'
#
loop_
_entity.id
_entity.type
_entity.pdbx_description
1 polymer ?
#
loop_
_entity_poly.entity_id
_entity_poly.type
_entity_poly.pdbx_seq_one_letter_code
_entity_poly.pdbx_strand_id
1 'polypeptide(L)'
;MFRKHLLVLFLFLLFVSGEGGVILITGKQNKQDKEVTMNNLLSALRTTTQVQPDIAIPTSGKTTGFTYDASKIGSFKGETIAIYPAWSKPKSHGAAGNPTEFYGGLPLYSTKLLAYQALRNEIEKRFAVQLQAIDNQIQALEDRP
;
A
#
# COMPACT_ATOMS: atom_id res chain seq x y z
N MET A 1 -40.86 45.50 5.02
CA MET A 1 -40.63 46.26 6.25
C MET A 1 -39.92 45.32 7.24
N PHE A 2 -38.70 45.67 7.66
CA PHE A 2 -37.84 45.08 8.72
C PHE A 2 -37.18 43.70 8.58
N ARG A 3 -35.84 43.78 8.45
CA ARG A 3 -34.78 42.80 8.75
C ARG A 3 -34.78 42.36 10.23
N LYS A 4 -34.40 41.10 10.51
CA LYS A 4 -33.63 40.67 11.71
C LYS A 4 -32.74 39.46 11.33
N HIS A 5 -31.43 39.68 11.16
CA HIS A 5 -30.30 39.13 11.96
C HIS A 5 -30.21 37.60 11.98
N LEU A 6 -29.28 36.95 11.23
CA LEU A 6 -27.84 36.81 11.48
C LEU A 6 -27.51 36.31 12.89
N LEU A 7 -27.21 35.01 13.04
CA LEU A 7 -26.07 34.56 13.86
C LEU A 7 -25.70 33.09 13.55
N VAL A 8 -24.67 32.94 12.71
CA VAL A 8 -23.87 31.71 12.61
C VAL A 8 -23.00 31.68 13.87
N LEU A 9 -23.30 30.79 14.81
CA LEU A 9 -22.53 30.62 16.04
C LEU A 9 -21.35 29.67 15.77
N PHE A 10 -20.32 30.15 15.08
CA PHE A 10 -19.01 29.50 15.09
C PHE A 10 -18.31 29.90 16.39
N LEU A 11 -18.43 29.02 17.39
CA LEU A 11 -17.86 29.19 18.72
C LEU A 11 -16.33 28.99 18.64
N PHE A 12 -15.60 30.03 18.23
CA PHE A 12 -14.16 30.12 18.48
C PHE A 12 -13.96 30.68 19.89
N LEU A 13 -13.53 29.82 20.82
CA LEU A 13 -12.99 30.27 22.11
C LEU A 13 -11.73 31.11 21.84
N LEU A 14 -11.84 32.42 21.98
CA LEU A 14 -10.72 33.34 22.08
C LEU A 14 -10.31 33.46 23.56
N PHE A 15 -9.21 32.81 23.92
CA PHE A 15 -8.42 33.22 25.08
C PHE A 15 -7.75 34.56 24.73
N VAL A 16 -8.11 35.63 25.44
CA VAL A 16 -7.38 36.90 25.41
C VAL A 16 -6.55 36.98 26.69
N SER A 17 -5.25 36.80 26.55
CA SER A 17 -4.25 37.25 27.51
C SER A 17 -2.98 37.57 26.74
N GLY A 18 -2.57 38.84 26.82
CA GLY A 18 -1.19 39.31 26.72
C GLY A 18 -0.42 39.05 25.43
N GLU A 19 -0.20 40.13 24.67
CA GLU A 19 1.03 40.42 23.91
C GLU A 19 1.82 39.23 23.33
N GLY A 20 1.71 39.03 22.01
CA GLY A 20 2.71 38.26 21.27
C GLY A 20 2.15 37.42 20.13
N GLY A 21 2.32 37.91 18.91
CA GLY A 21 2.32 37.10 17.69
C GLY A 21 0.98 36.46 17.31
N VAL A 22 0.32 37.01 16.28
CA VAL A 22 -0.59 36.21 15.45
C VAL A 22 0.28 35.11 14.82
N ILE A 23 0.21 33.92 15.39
CA ILE A 23 1.05 32.83 14.96
C ILE A 23 0.60 32.37 13.57
N LEU A 24 1.46 32.67 12.60
CA LEU A 24 1.56 32.14 11.24
C LEU A 24 1.76 30.60 11.20
N ILE A 25 1.00 29.81 11.97
CA ILE A 25 1.13 28.34 11.99
C ILE A 25 0.37 27.68 10.83
N THR A 26 -0.62 28.33 10.24
CA THR A 26 -1.48 27.70 9.22
C THR A 26 -0.80 27.49 7.86
N GLY A 27 0.20 28.31 7.51
CA GLY A 27 0.91 28.22 6.21
C GLY A 27 2.11 27.27 6.19
N LYS A 28 2.78 27.05 7.33
CA LYS A 28 4.04 26.29 7.39
C LYS A 28 3.80 24.77 7.43
N GLN A 29 2.77 24.33 8.15
CA GLN A 29 2.38 22.91 8.24
C GLN A 29 1.96 22.36 6.87
N ASN A 30 1.10 23.08 6.14
CA ASN A 30 0.56 22.64 4.85
C ASN A 30 1.65 22.49 3.75
N LYS A 31 2.72 23.28 3.80
CA LYS A 31 3.84 23.14 2.86
C LYS A 31 4.70 21.91 3.19
N GLN A 32 4.98 21.69 4.48
CA GLN A 32 5.80 20.58 4.94
C GLN A 32 5.10 19.23 4.73
N ASP A 33 3.79 19.15 4.94
CA ASP A 33 3.00 17.94 4.72
C ASP A 33 2.94 17.54 3.24
N LYS A 34 2.81 18.53 2.34
CA LYS A 34 2.87 18.30 0.88
C LYS A 34 4.23 17.78 0.43
N GLU A 35 5.30 18.36 0.95
CA GLU A 35 6.68 17.95 0.62
C GLU A 35 6.97 16.52 1.09
N VAL A 36 6.57 16.17 2.32
CA VAL A 36 6.68 14.80 2.84
C VAL A 36 5.86 13.82 1.98
N THR A 37 4.65 14.20 1.59
CA THR A 37 3.79 13.36 0.73
C THR A 37 4.42 13.12 -0.64
N MET A 38 4.98 14.16 -1.26
CA MET A 38 5.63 14.05 -2.57
C MET A 38 6.90 13.19 -2.49
N ASN A 39 7.72 13.37 -1.46
CA ASN A 39 8.93 12.56 -1.27
C ASN A 39 8.59 11.07 -1.08
N ASN A 40 7.52 10.77 -0.33
CA ASN A 40 7.02 9.41 -0.18
C ASN A 40 6.51 8.83 -1.51
N LEU A 41 5.80 9.62 -2.31
CA LEU A 41 5.34 9.22 -3.63
C LEU A 41 6.51 8.88 -4.55
N LEU A 42 7.50 9.77 -4.64
CA LEU A 42 8.70 9.56 -5.47
C LEU A 42 9.49 8.33 -5.02
N SER A 43 9.64 8.13 -3.70
CA SER A 43 10.27 6.93 -3.15
C SER A 43 9.46 5.66 -3.47
N ALA A 44 8.12 5.74 -3.49
CA ALA A 44 7.25 4.63 -3.86
C ALA A 44 7.33 4.27 -5.35
N LEU A 45 7.67 5.22 -6.23
CA LEU A 45 7.83 5.01 -7.68
C LEU A 45 9.15 4.31 -8.07
N ARG A 46 10.05 4.01 -7.13
CA ARG A 46 11.26 3.22 -7.44
C ARG A 46 10.91 1.82 -7.94
N THR A 47 11.76 1.22 -8.76
CA THR A 47 11.66 -0.20 -9.15
C THR A 47 12.34 -1.11 -8.12
N THR A 48 11.82 -2.32 -7.92
CA THR A 48 12.47 -3.39 -7.15
C THR A 48 12.87 -4.54 -8.05
N THR A 49 14.09 -5.04 -7.86
CA THR A 49 14.59 -6.25 -8.53
C THR A 49 13.69 -7.43 -8.20
N GLN A 50 13.36 -8.25 -9.21
CA GLN A 50 12.60 -9.46 -8.99
C GLN A 50 13.39 -10.45 -8.11
N VAL A 51 12.74 -10.93 -7.06
CA VAL A 51 13.25 -11.97 -6.18
C VAL A 51 12.48 -13.25 -6.46
N GLN A 52 13.19 -14.36 -6.65
CA GLN A 52 12.57 -15.68 -6.83
C GLN A 52 12.45 -16.38 -5.47
N PRO A 53 11.49 -17.30 -5.29
CA PRO A 53 11.45 -18.20 -4.15
C PRO A 53 12.78 -18.97 -4.04
N ASP A 54 13.41 -18.93 -2.87
CA ASP A 54 14.67 -19.62 -2.58
C ASP A 54 14.46 -20.95 -1.85
N ILE A 55 13.23 -21.23 -1.43
CA ILE A 55 12.79 -22.55 -0.95
C ILE A 55 11.91 -23.18 -2.02
N ALA A 56 12.49 -24.15 -2.74
CA ALA A 56 11.77 -24.94 -3.73
C ALA A 56 10.73 -25.86 -3.07
N ILE A 57 9.77 -26.32 -3.89
CA ILE A 57 8.82 -27.37 -3.49
C ILE A 57 9.63 -28.62 -3.11
N PRO A 58 9.48 -29.14 -1.89
CA PRO A 58 10.24 -30.31 -1.47
C PRO A 58 9.76 -31.55 -2.23
N THR A 59 10.68 -32.47 -2.55
CA THR A 59 10.35 -33.76 -3.18
C THR A 59 9.77 -34.77 -2.20
N SER A 60 10.04 -34.59 -0.91
CA SER A 60 9.46 -35.36 0.20
C SER A 60 9.42 -34.51 1.47
N GLY A 61 8.59 -34.91 2.43
CA GLY A 61 8.48 -34.19 3.71
C GLY A 61 7.81 -32.82 3.60
N LYS A 62 8.05 -31.99 4.61
CA LYS A 62 7.46 -30.65 4.78
C LYS A 62 8.57 -29.61 4.91
N THR A 63 8.50 -28.53 4.15
CA THR A 63 9.30 -27.32 4.34
C THR A 63 8.42 -26.17 4.83
N THR A 64 9.03 -25.16 5.42
CA THR A 64 8.37 -23.97 5.97
C THR A 64 9.09 -22.71 5.54
N GLY A 65 8.35 -21.62 5.39
CA GLY A 65 8.90 -20.33 4.99
C GLY A 65 7.82 -19.27 4.99
N PHE A 66 8.01 -18.26 4.15
CA PHE A 66 7.06 -17.16 3.95
C PHE A 66 6.55 -17.17 2.53
N THR A 67 5.29 -16.76 2.38
CA THR A 67 4.70 -16.48 1.08
C THR A 67 3.89 -15.20 1.17
N TYR A 68 3.37 -14.74 0.05
CA TYR A 68 2.51 -13.59 0.01
C TYR A 68 1.25 -13.82 -0.83
N ASP A 69 0.26 -12.95 -0.63
CA ASP A 69 -0.98 -12.90 -1.39
C ASP A 69 -1.21 -11.47 -1.87
N ALA A 70 -0.83 -11.20 -3.12
CA ALA A 70 -0.98 -9.89 -3.74
C ALA A 70 -2.43 -9.54 -4.08
N SER A 71 -3.35 -10.51 -4.11
CA SER A 71 -4.77 -10.26 -4.37
C SER A 71 -5.42 -9.46 -3.22
N LYS A 72 -4.90 -9.61 -2.01
CA LYS A 72 -5.31 -8.85 -0.82
C LYS A 72 -4.86 -7.40 -0.87
N ILE A 73 -3.92 -7.03 -1.74
CA ILE A 73 -3.47 -5.66 -1.93
C ILE A 73 -4.38 -4.94 -2.92
N GLY A 74 -4.87 -3.76 -2.51
CA GLY A 74 -5.73 -2.89 -3.34
C GLY A 74 -7.23 -3.09 -3.15
N SER A 75 -7.66 -3.92 -2.21
CA SER A 75 -9.07 -3.97 -1.80
C SER A 75 -9.39 -2.79 -0.86
N PHE A 76 -10.52 -2.11 -1.07
CA PHE A 76 -10.99 -0.94 -0.29
C PHE A 76 -11.13 -1.16 1.24
N LYS A 77 -10.97 -2.41 1.72
CA LYS A 77 -11.04 -2.78 3.14
C LYS A 77 -9.64 -2.87 3.74
N GLY A 78 -9.00 -1.71 3.88
CA GLY A 78 -7.64 -1.51 4.37
C GLY A 78 -7.11 -2.58 5.32
N GLU A 79 -5.94 -3.12 4.97
CA GLU A 79 -5.07 -4.02 5.75
C GLU A 79 -5.74 -5.35 6.13
N THR A 80 -5.16 -6.51 5.94
CA THR A 80 -4.10 -6.98 6.85
C THR A 80 -3.53 -8.28 6.26
N ILE A 81 -2.21 -8.41 6.28
CA ILE A 81 -1.46 -9.63 5.93
C ILE A 81 -1.49 -9.98 4.43
N ALA A 82 -0.62 -9.30 3.67
CA ALA A 82 -0.18 -9.81 2.38
C ALA A 82 0.97 -10.80 2.51
N ILE A 83 1.69 -10.87 3.64
CA ILE A 83 2.79 -11.83 3.87
C ILE A 83 2.52 -12.66 5.10
N TYR A 84 2.61 -13.98 4.97
CA TYR A 84 2.31 -14.90 6.06
C TYR A 84 3.25 -16.10 6.06
N PRO A 85 3.50 -16.70 7.24
CA PRO A 85 4.21 -17.96 7.33
C PRO A 85 3.37 -19.08 6.69
N ALA A 86 4.02 -19.93 5.92
CA ALA A 86 3.40 -21.03 5.21
C ALA A 86 4.29 -22.28 5.25
N TRP A 87 3.72 -23.39 4.83
CA TRP A 87 4.42 -24.65 4.66
C TRP A 87 4.08 -25.26 3.31
N SER A 88 4.99 -26.08 2.80
CA SER A 88 4.81 -26.82 1.54
C SER A 88 5.27 -28.26 1.67
N LYS A 89 4.56 -29.15 0.98
CA LYS A 89 4.84 -30.56 0.70
C LYS A 89 4.88 -30.74 -0.83
N PRO A 90 5.19 -31.94 -1.37
CA PRO A 90 5.21 -32.15 -2.82
C PRO A 90 3.86 -31.89 -3.51
N LYS A 91 2.74 -32.22 -2.84
CA LYS A 91 1.38 -32.18 -3.41
C LYS A 91 0.38 -31.36 -2.60
N SER A 92 0.80 -30.73 -1.51
CA SER A 92 -0.05 -29.83 -0.74
C SER A 92 0.74 -28.72 -0.06
N HIS A 93 0.04 -27.65 0.32
CA HIS A 93 0.61 -26.54 1.07
C HIS A 93 -0.46 -25.91 1.98
N GLY A 94 -0.05 -24.97 2.83
CA GLY A 94 -1.00 -24.24 3.67
C GLY A 94 -0.33 -23.13 4.49
N ALA A 95 -1.16 -22.30 5.13
CA ALA A 95 -0.68 -21.33 6.09
C ALA A 95 -0.19 -22.03 7.36
N ALA A 96 0.86 -21.51 7.99
CA ALA A 96 1.35 -22.05 9.25
C ALA A 96 0.29 -21.88 10.35
N GLY A 97 -0.02 -22.98 11.06
CA GLY A 97 -1.04 -22.99 12.12
C GLY A 97 -2.49 -23.08 11.63
N ASN A 98 -2.74 -23.19 10.32
CA ASN A 98 -4.08 -23.40 9.76
C ASN A 98 -4.26 -24.87 9.32
N PRO A 99 -5.35 -25.55 9.70
CA PRO A 99 -5.63 -26.94 9.29
C PRO A 99 -6.05 -27.07 7.81
N THR A 100 -6.43 -25.98 7.14
CA THR A 100 -6.80 -26.01 5.72
C THR A 100 -5.56 -26.24 4.85
N GLU A 101 -5.54 -27.35 4.13
CA GLU A 101 -4.55 -27.65 3.11
C GLU A 101 -5.08 -27.32 1.72
N PHE A 102 -4.20 -26.81 0.85
CA PHE A 102 -4.45 -26.58 -0.56
C PHE A 102 -3.65 -27.56 -1.40
N TYR A 103 -4.14 -27.85 -2.62
CA TYR A 103 -3.49 -28.77 -3.54
C TYR A 103 -2.27 -28.14 -4.23
N GLY A 104 -1.27 -28.97 -4.50
CA GLY A 104 0.00 -28.57 -5.13
C GLY A 104 1.03 -28.07 -4.11
N GLY A 105 2.32 -28.22 -4.45
CA GLY A 105 3.39 -27.61 -3.68
C GLY A 105 3.46 -26.10 -3.92
N LEU A 106 3.90 -25.36 -2.91
CA LEU A 106 4.07 -23.92 -2.93
C LEU A 106 5.56 -23.57 -2.76
N PRO A 107 6.20 -22.93 -3.75
CA PRO A 107 7.52 -22.33 -3.55
C PRO A 107 7.44 -21.24 -2.47
N LEU A 108 8.43 -21.19 -1.58
CA LEU A 108 8.45 -20.28 -0.44
C LEU A 108 9.72 -19.42 -0.43
N TYR A 109 9.67 -18.35 0.36
CA TYR A 109 10.80 -17.50 0.68
C TYR A 109 11.34 -17.83 2.08
N SER A 110 12.65 -17.91 2.24
CA SER A 110 13.30 -18.19 3.53
C SER A 110 13.12 -17.07 4.55
N THR A 111 12.93 -15.83 4.09
CA THR A 111 12.75 -14.65 4.95
C THR A 111 11.56 -13.80 4.55
N LYS A 112 11.00 -13.07 5.53
CA LYS A 112 9.98 -12.04 5.27
C LYS A 112 10.48 -10.95 4.33
N LEU A 113 11.78 -10.58 4.42
CA LEU A 113 12.36 -9.55 3.57
C LEU A 113 12.27 -9.94 2.09
N LEU A 114 12.68 -11.16 1.74
CA LEU A 114 12.59 -11.67 0.37
C LEU A 114 11.14 -11.70 -0.12
N ALA A 115 10.22 -12.16 0.74
CA ALA A 115 8.79 -12.16 0.43
C ALA A 115 8.25 -10.73 0.19
N TYR A 116 8.68 -9.73 0.98
CA TYR A 116 8.29 -8.33 0.78
C TYR A 116 8.87 -7.73 -0.50
N GLN A 117 10.11 -8.06 -0.84
CA GLN A 117 10.72 -7.63 -2.10
C GLN A 117 9.97 -8.22 -3.29
N ALA A 118 9.62 -9.50 -3.25
CA ALA A 118 8.82 -10.15 -4.28
C ALA A 118 7.41 -9.56 -4.38
N LEU A 119 6.70 -9.40 -3.25
CA LEU A 119 5.39 -8.76 -3.21
C LEU A 119 5.44 -7.34 -3.80
N ARG A 120 6.46 -6.54 -3.46
CA ARG A 120 6.60 -5.19 -4.00
C ARG A 120 6.80 -5.21 -5.52
N ASN A 121 7.68 -6.07 -6.03
CA ASN A 121 7.90 -6.22 -7.46
C ASN A 121 6.61 -6.63 -8.21
N GLU A 122 5.79 -7.51 -7.62
CA GLU A 122 4.51 -7.89 -8.20
C GLU A 122 3.50 -6.73 -8.23
N ILE A 123 3.41 -5.97 -7.13
CA ILE A 123 2.56 -4.78 -7.04
C ILE A 123 2.99 -3.73 -8.08
N GLU A 124 4.29 -3.47 -8.21
CA GLU A 124 4.83 -2.55 -9.22
C GLU A 124 4.40 -2.94 -10.63
N LYS A 125 4.56 -4.22 -11.00
CA LYS A 125 4.15 -4.73 -12.31
C LYS A 125 2.65 -4.54 -12.54
N ARG A 126 1.83 -4.88 -11.54
CA ARG A 126 0.37 -4.74 -11.62
C ARG A 126 -0.05 -3.27 -11.83
N PHE A 127 0.53 -2.34 -11.07
CA PHE A 127 0.21 -0.93 -11.21
C PHE A 127 0.80 -0.31 -12.47
N ALA A 128 1.99 -0.73 -12.90
CA ALA A 128 2.57 -0.27 -14.18
C ALA A 128 1.64 -0.61 -15.36
N VAL A 129 1.08 -1.81 -15.40
CA VAL A 129 0.09 -2.20 -16.42
C VAL A 129 -1.17 -1.34 -16.35
N GLN A 130 -1.67 -1.04 -15.15
CA GLN A 130 -2.84 -0.18 -14.97
C GLN A 130 -2.58 1.26 -15.43
N LEU A 131 -1.43 1.83 -15.05
CA LEU A 131 -1.02 3.16 -15.47
C LEU A 131 -0.85 3.23 -16.99
N GLN A 132 -0.17 2.27 -17.59
CA GLN A 132 -0.03 2.19 -19.05
C GLN A 132 -1.39 2.12 -19.76
N ALA A 133 -2.36 1.39 -19.21
CA ALA A 133 -3.70 1.35 -19.78
C ALA A 133 -4.40 2.72 -19.74
N ILE A 134 -4.22 3.49 -18.66
CA ILE A 134 -4.73 4.86 -18.54
C ILE A 134 -4.02 5.78 -19.54
N ASP A 135 -2.69 5.70 -19.62
CA ASP A 135 -1.88 6.51 -20.53
C ASP A 135 -2.31 6.30 -21.99
N ASN A 136 -2.58 5.05 -22.38
CA ASN A 136 -3.10 4.73 -23.71
C ASN A 136 -4.47 5.39 -23.98
N GLN A 137 -5.34 5.49 -22.97
CA GLN A 137 -6.63 6.18 -23.12
C GLN A 137 -6.47 7.70 -23.21
N ILE A 138 -5.54 8.27 -22.45
CA ILE A 138 -5.21 9.71 -22.52
C ILE A 138 -4.71 10.03 -23.93
N GLN A 139 -3.72 9.30 -24.43
CA GLN A 139 -3.15 9.50 -25.76
C GLN A 139 -4.23 9.40 -26.85
N ALA A 140 -5.09 8.39 -26.78
CA ALA A 140 -6.17 8.23 -27.76
C ALA A 140 -7.21 9.37 -27.75
N LEU A 141 -7.33 10.11 -26.65
CA LEU A 141 -8.19 11.29 -26.54
C LEU A 141 -7.48 12.56 -27.01
N GLU A 142 -6.18 12.69 -26.76
CA GLU A 142 -5.34 13.81 -27.22
C GLU A 142 -5.14 13.81 -28.74
N ASP A 143 -5.09 12.63 -29.37
CA ASP A 143 -4.91 12.47 -30.81
C ASP A 143 -6.19 12.75 -31.64
N ARG A 144 -7.30 13.15 -31.00
CA ARG A 144 -8.55 13.49 -31.69
C ARG A 144 -8.46 14.88 -32.34
N PRO A 145 -8.88 15.03 -33.61
CA PRO A 145 -8.87 16.32 -34.31
C PRO A 145 -9.89 17.32 -33.75
#